data_AF-A0A9J7LTX0-F1
#
_entry.id   AF-A0A9J7LTX0-F1
#
_cell.length_a   1.000
_cell.length_b   1.000
_cell.length_c   1.000
_cell.angle_alpha   90.00
_cell.angle_beta   90.00
_cell.angle_gamma   90.00
#
_symmetry.space_group_name_H-M   'P 1'
#
loop_
_entity.id
_entity.type
_entity.pdbx_description
1 polymer ?
#
loop_
_entity_poly.entity_id
_entity_poly.type
_entity_poly.pdbx_seq_one_letter_code
_entity_poly.pdbx_strand_id
1 'polypeptide(L)'
;MNRMLRFINRQAAALKEVDPNHLVTVGSWSEKGQGIRNLYTDDCLRKAGDYSYRSGVLDFYQIHTYSKSGSYGSQAPFRVTHARDYTDLSGRPIVIGEFSQTQGGGMGITDQFNRAYYYGYGGAWSWHYSGGGDGSDTSATQMTGLRWLQNKNDQNKGGCVKINLNGGTNRCGGGQRVERRRLERKLSSSR
;
A
#
# COMPACT_ATOMS: atom_id res chain seq x y z
N MET A 1 -8.35 14.52 -19.58
CA MET A 1 -7.62 13.35 -19.04
C MET A 1 -6.36 12.99 -19.83
N ASN A 2 -6.41 12.87 -21.17
CA ASN A 2 -5.24 12.48 -22.00
C ASN A 2 -3.94 13.26 -21.70
N ARG A 3 -3.99 14.60 -21.55
CA ARG A 3 -2.80 15.42 -21.20
C ARG A 3 -2.14 15.01 -19.88
N MET A 4 -2.94 14.66 -18.87
CA MET A 4 -2.43 14.21 -17.57
C MET A 4 -1.80 12.82 -17.68
N LEU A 5 -2.45 11.90 -18.39
CA LEU A 5 -1.89 10.57 -18.62
C LEU A 5 -0.56 10.62 -19.38
N ARG A 6 -0.45 11.50 -20.39
CA ARG A 6 0.81 11.74 -21.11
C ARG A 6 1.90 12.30 -20.21
N PHE A 7 1.55 13.26 -19.35
CA PHE A 7 2.48 13.84 -18.38
C PHE A 7 3.00 12.80 -17.38
N ILE A 8 2.11 11.97 -16.84
CA ILE A 8 2.45 10.88 -15.92
C ILE A 8 3.33 9.83 -16.62
N ASN A 9 2.90 9.37 -17.81
CA ASN A 9 3.60 8.34 -18.56
C ASN A 9 5.06 8.76 -18.89
N ARG A 10 5.28 9.99 -19.37
CA ARG A 10 6.62 10.47 -19.72
C ARG A 10 7.54 10.57 -18.50
N GLN A 11 7.04 11.04 -17.36
CA GLN A 11 7.84 11.11 -16.13
C GLN A 11 8.15 9.74 -15.55
N ALA A 12 7.16 8.84 -15.52
CA ALA A 12 7.37 7.47 -15.08
C ALA A 12 8.41 6.74 -15.95
N ALA A 13 8.38 6.97 -17.27
CA ALA A 13 9.36 6.41 -18.19
C ALA A 13 10.77 6.96 -17.91
N ALA A 14 10.89 8.27 -17.72
CA ALA A 14 12.18 8.91 -17.42
C ALA A 14 12.78 8.43 -16.09
N LEU A 15 11.96 8.26 -15.03
CA LEU A 15 12.42 7.69 -13.76
C LEU A 15 12.98 6.27 -13.95
N LYS A 16 12.28 5.44 -14.73
CA LYS A 16 12.66 4.05 -14.99
C LYS A 16 13.80 3.89 -15.99
N GLU A 17 14.07 4.93 -16.78
CA GLU A 17 15.26 5.00 -17.64
C GLU A 17 16.52 5.24 -16.80
N VAL A 18 16.42 6.08 -15.76
CA VAL A 18 17.53 6.33 -14.82
C VAL A 18 17.77 5.14 -13.89
N ASP A 19 16.70 4.54 -13.37
CA ASP A 19 16.79 3.32 -12.57
C ASP A 19 15.57 2.42 -12.83
N PRO A 20 15.77 1.25 -13.48
CA PRO A 20 14.67 0.35 -13.84
C PRO A 20 13.95 -0.26 -12.63
N ASN A 21 14.50 -0.14 -11.41
CA ASN A 21 13.87 -0.64 -10.18
C ASN A 21 13.03 0.42 -9.45
N HIS A 22 12.97 1.66 -9.94
CA HIS A 22 12.11 2.69 -9.32
C HIS A 22 10.63 2.30 -9.43
N LEU A 23 9.97 2.27 -8.26
CA LEU A 23 8.53 2.07 -8.18
C LEU A 23 7.80 3.41 -8.31
N VAL A 24 6.80 3.46 -9.19
CA VAL A 24 6.02 4.66 -9.51
C VAL A 24 4.54 4.40 -9.23
N THR A 25 3.85 5.41 -8.68
CA THR A 25 2.41 5.37 -8.40
C THR A 25 1.78 6.74 -8.65
N VAL A 26 0.44 6.78 -8.63
CA VAL A 26 -0.36 8.02 -8.64
C VAL A 26 -1.48 7.87 -7.62
N GLY A 27 -1.57 8.79 -6.67
CA GLY A 27 -2.68 8.88 -5.73
C GLY A 27 -3.93 9.45 -6.38
N SER A 28 -4.96 8.62 -6.56
CA SER A 28 -6.29 9.11 -6.96
C SER A 28 -7.05 9.60 -5.73
N TRP A 29 -7.62 10.79 -5.82
CA TRP A 29 -8.47 11.38 -4.77
C TRP A 29 -9.60 10.46 -4.26
N SER A 30 -10.07 9.51 -5.07
CA SER A 30 -11.00 8.47 -4.65
C SER A 30 -10.92 7.23 -5.52
N GLU A 31 -11.65 6.18 -5.14
CA GLU A 31 -11.85 4.97 -5.94
C GLU A 31 -12.40 5.27 -7.34
N LYS A 32 -13.03 6.43 -7.57
CA LYS A 32 -13.60 6.77 -8.88
C LYS A 32 -12.56 6.87 -10.00
N GLY A 33 -11.30 7.18 -9.66
CA GLY A 33 -10.20 7.31 -10.64
C GLY A 33 -9.40 6.03 -10.90
N GLN A 34 -9.50 5.04 -10.00
CA GLN A 34 -8.73 3.79 -10.07
C GLN A 34 -9.59 2.55 -9.78
N GLY A 35 -10.37 2.54 -8.71
CA GLY A 35 -11.17 1.38 -8.26
C GLY A 35 -12.45 1.10 -9.05
N ILE A 36 -13.21 2.12 -9.45
CA ILE A 36 -14.46 1.95 -10.24
C ILE A 36 -14.18 2.01 -11.74
N ARG A 37 -13.32 2.94 -12.14
CA ARG A 37 -12.82 3.06 -13.51
C ARG A 37 -11.34 3.32 -13.41
N ASN A 38 -10.54 2.36 -13.87
CA ASN A 38 -9.10 2.55 -13.86
C ASN A 38 -8.66 3.45 -15.02
N LEU A 39 -8.37 4.72 -14.72
CA LEU A 39 -7.85 5.68 -15.70
C LEU A 39 -6.35 5.51 -15.96
N TYR A 40 -5.66 4.71 -15.15
CA TYR A 40 -4.20 4.60 -15.08
C TYR A 40 -3.71 3.20 -15.43
N THR A 41 -4.49 2.45 -16.22
CA THR A 41 -4.02 1.18 -16.78
C THR A 41 -2.77 1.42 -17.64
N ASP A 42 -1.96 0.38 -17.77
CA ASP A 42 -0.78 0.40 -18.64
C ASP A 42 -1.11 0.87 -20.06
N ASP A 43 -2.20 0.36 -20.63
CA ASP A 43 -2.62 0.74 -21.97
C ASP A 43 -3.04 2.22 -22.03
N CYS A 44 -3.82 2.72 -21.07
CA CYS A 44 -4.21 4.13 -21.02
C CYS A 44 -3.00 5.07 -20.94
N LEU A 45 -2.00 4.72 -20.12
CA LEU A 45 -0.77 5.50 -19.97
C LEU A 45 0.09 5.45 -21.23
N ARG A 46 0.35 4.24 -21.76
CA ARG A 46 1.17 4.07 -22.97
C ARG A 46 0.52 4.72 -24.18
N LYS A 47 -0.79 4.57 -24.35
CA LYS A 47 -1.56 5.22 -25.43
C LYS A 47 -1.48 6.74 -25.36
N ALA A 48 -1.57 7.31 -24.16
CA ALA A 48 -1.43 8.76 -23.98
C ALA A 48 0.01 9.26 -24.23
N GLY A 49 1.01 8.40 -24.04
CA GLY A 49 2.41 8.62 -24.40
C GLY A 49 2.79 8.22 -25.82
N ASP A 50 1.81 8.08 -26.72
CA ASP A 50 2.00 7.72 -28.13
C ASP A 50 2.73 6.37 -28.33
N TYR A 51 2.70 5.49 -27.31
CA TYR A 51 3.41 4.21 -27.22
C TYR A 51 4.95 4.28 -27.33
N SER A 52 5.53 5.48 -27.41
CA SER A 52 6.99 5.67 -27.42
C SER A 52 7.63 5.43 -26.04
N TYR A 53 6.88 5.69 -24.97
CA TYR A 53 7.34 5.60 -23.58
C TYR A 53 6.75 4.36 -22.88
N ARG A 54 7.16 3.16 -23.32
CA ARG A 54 6.55 1.89 -22.92
C ARG A 54 6.71 1.56 -21.43
N SER A 55 7.81 1.98 -20.81
CA SER A 55 8.09 1.81 -19.38
C SER A 55 7.27 2.76 -18.50
N GLY A 56 6.62 3.77 -19.07
CA GLY A 56 5.87 4.81 -18.36
C GLY A 56 4.54 4.35 -17.77
N VAL A 57 4.60 3.39 -16.86
CA VAL A 57 3.45 2.78 -16.19
C VAL A 57 3.65 2.73 -14.69
N LEU A 58 2.57 2.52 -13.94
CA LEU A 58 2.60 2.43 -12.48
C LEU A 58 2.99 1.02 -12.01
N ASP A 59 3.64 0.89 -10.87
CA ASP A 59 4.01 -0.41 -10.27
C ASP A 59 3.00 -0.84 -9.19
N PHE A 60 2.33 0.13 -8.58
CA PHE A 60 1.23 -0.10 -7.65
C PHE A 60 0.20 1.03 -7.73
N TYR A 61 -1.04 0.70 -7.41
CA TYR A 61 -2.16 1.63 -7.38
C TYR A 61 -2.32 2.28 -6.01
N GLN A 62 -2.92 3.47 -5.99
CA GLN A 62 -3.08 4.24 -4.78
C GLN A 62 -4.40 5.00 -4.79
N ILE A 63 -5.23 4.74 -3.78
CA ILE A 63 -6.55 5.34 -3.61
C ILE A 63 -6.58 6.14 -2.30
N HIS A 64 -6.99 7.38 -2.37
CA HIS A 64 -7.35 8.19 -1.20
C HIS A 64 -8.81 7.94 -0.84
N THR A 65 -9.17 8.07 0.44
CA THR A 65 -10.56 7.87 0.86
C THR A 65 -10.92 8.70 2.07
N TYR A 66 -11.97 9.49 1.92
CA TYR A 66 -12.55 10.31 2.97
C TYR A 66 -14.07 10.17 2.95
N SER A 67 -14.68 10.18 4.13
CA SER A 67 -16.13 10.18 4.24
C SER A 67 -16.70 11.53 3.80
N LYS A 68 -17.90 11.51 3.23
CA LYS A 68 -18.67 12.72 2.94
C LYS A 68 -19.92 12.68 3.82
N SER A 69 -20.18 13.77 4.54
CA SER A 69 -21.34 13.87 5.44
C SER A 69 -21.40 12.72 6.46
N GLY A 70 -20.25 12.31 6.98
CA GLY A 70 -20.15 11.26 8.00
C GLY A 70 -20.26 9.81 7.47
N SER A 71 -20.26 9.59 6.15
CA SER A 71 -20.27 8.23 5.59
C SER A 71 -19.35 8.07 4.39
N TYR A 72 -18.70 6.92 4.29
CA TYR A 72 -17.98 6.53 3.08
C TYR A 72 -18.95 6.10 1.97
N GLY A 73 -18.57 6.33 0.72
CA GLY A 73 -19.25 5.71 -0.43
C GLY A 73 -19.18 4.18 -0.37
N SER A 74 -20.15 3.49 -0.95
CA SER A 74 -20.22 2.01 -0.93
C SER A 74 -19.01 1.33 -1.60
N GLN A 75 -18.34 2.04 -2.51
CA GLN A 75 -17.16 1.56 -3.24
C GLN A 75 -15.84 2.05 -2.63
N ALA A 76 -15.87 2.79 -1.52
CA ALA A 76 -14.66 3.26 -0.86
C ALA A 76 -13.83 2.09 -0.30
N PRO A 77 -12.49 2.22 -0.19
CA PRO A 77 -11.62 1.17 0.30
C PRO A 77 -12.02 0.57 1.66
N PHE A 78 -12.59 1.38 2.55
CA PHE A 78 -13.04 0.92 3.85
C PHE A 78 -14.45 0.29 3.88
N ARG A 79 -15.15 0.26 2.74
CA ARG A 79 -16.50 -0.31 2.59
C ARG A 79 -16.54 -1.57 1.73
N VAL A 80 -15.74 -1.64 0.67
CA VAL A 80 -15.63 -2.87 -0.15
C VAL A 80 -15.11 -4.04 0.69
N THR A 81 -15.50 -5.26 0.38
CA THR A 81 -15.23 -6.44 1.23
C THR A 81 -13.73 -6.72 1.30
N HIS A 82 -13.04 -6.65 0.18
CA HIS A 82 -11.60 -6.89 0.05
C HIS A 82 -11.02 -6.07 -1.11
N ALA A 83 -9.74 -5.70 -1.04
CA ALA A 83 -9.06 -4.97 -2.11
C ALA A 83 -9.12 -5.66 -3.50
N ARG A 84 -9.33 -6.99 -3.54
CA ARG A 84 -9.43 -7.77 -4.78
C ARG A 84 -10.73 -7.50 -5.54
N ASP A 85 -11.71 -6.91 -4.86
CA ASP A 85 -13.00 -6.56 -5.45
C ASP A 85 -12.85 -5.40 -6.45
N TYR A 86 -11.73 -4.66 -6.41
CA TYR A 86 -11.31 -3.75 -7.48
C TYR A 86 -10.67 -4.55 -8.63
N THR A 87 -11.51 -5.22 -9.43
CA THR A 87 -11.05 -6.13 -10.50
C THR A 87 -10.13 -5.47 -11.53
N ASP A 88 -10.37 -4.18 -11.84
CA ASP A 88 -9.57 -3.39 -12.78
C ASP A 88 -8.17 -3.03 -12.26
N LEU A 89 -7.91 -3.28 -10.96
CA LEU A 89 -6.63 -3.06 -10.30
C LEU A 89 -5.88 -4.37 -10.03
N SER A 90 -6.41 -5.49 -10.52
CA SER A 90 -5.83 -6.82 -10.32
C SER A 90 -4.38 -6.92 -10.81
N GLY A 91 -3.59 -7.76 -10.13
CA GLY A 91 -2.19 -8.01 -10.46
C GLY A 91 -1.18 -7.00 -9.92
N ARG A 92 -1.63 -5.94 -9.21
CA ARG A 92 -0.74 -4.97 -8.55
C ARG A 92 -1.18 -4.67 -7.11
N PRO A 93 -0.25 -4.30 -6.22
CA PRO A 93 -0.61 -3.82 -4.88
C PRO A 93 -1.49 -2.58 -4.96
N ILE A 94 -2.40 -2.43 -4.00
CA ILE A 94 -3.25 -1.25 -3.84
C ILE A 94 -2.97 -0.65 -2.47
N VAL A 95 -2.53 0.60 -2.44
CA VAL A 95 -2.27 1.36 -1.21
C VAL A 95 -3.44 2.29 -0.93
N ILE A 96 -3.92 2.34 0.31
CA ILE A 96 -4.80 3.42 0.77
C ILE A 96 -3.90 4.61 1.11
N GLY A 97 -3.69 5.47 0.14
CA GLY A 97 -2.62 6.48 0.18
C GLY A 97 -2.93 7.69 1.05
N GLU A 98 -4.21 7.92 1.35
CA GLU A 98 -4.65 8.96 2.26
C GLU A 98 -5.99 8.57 2.89
N PHE A 99 -6.11 8.80 4.20
CA PHE A 99 -7.34 8.71 4.97
C PHE A 99 -7.14 9.36 6.35
N SER A 100 -8.21 9.68 7.05
CA SER A 100 -8.15 10.18 8.43
C SER A 100 -9.34 9.71 9.25
N GLN A 101 -9.18 9.67 10.57
CA GLN A 101 -10.27 9.43 11.51
C GLN A 101 -11.24 10.62 11.54
N THR A 102 -10.73 11.86 11.44
CA THR A 102 -11.57 13.09 11.40
C THR A 102 -12.58 13.06 10.26
N GLN A 103 -12.22 12.51 9.11
CA GLN A 103 -13.13 12.23 8.00
C GLN A 103 -13.33 10.72 7.80
N GLY A 104 -13.39 9.99 8.92
CA GLY A 104 -13.41 8.53 8.98
C GLY A 104 -14.78 7.87 8.85
N GLY A 105 -15.85 8.66 8.68
CA GLY A 105 -17.21 8.12 8.66
C GLY A 105 -17.58 7.33 9.92
N GLY A 106 -17.08 7.76 11.09
CA GLY A 106 -17.25 7.10 12.37
C GLY A 106 -16.25 5.98 12.67
N MET A 107 -15.37 5.62 11.73
CA MET A 107 -14.34 4.60 11.92
C MET A 107 -13.15 5.17 12.70
N GLY A 108 -12.70 4.45 13.74
CA GLY A 108 -11.49 4.80 14.48
C GLY A 108 -10.21 4.56 13.65
N ILE A 109 -9.13 5.28 13.98
CA ILE A 109 -7.85 5.19 13.25
C ILE A 109 -7.29 3.76 13.26
N THR A 110 -7.41 3.04 14.37
CA THR A 110 -6.97 1.63 14.46
C THR A 110 -7.82 0.72 13.59
N ASP A 111 -9.12 0.98 13.46
CA ASP A 111 -10.01 0.18 12.61
C ASP A 111 -9.70 0.41 11.13
N GLN A 112 -9.35 1.65 10.75
CA GLN A 112 -8.89 1.98 9.40
C GLN A 112 -7.61 1.23 9.04
N PHE A 113 -6.59 1.26 9.91
CA PHE A 113 -5.37 0.46 9.71
C PHE A 113 -5.64 -1.05 9.75
N ASN A 114 -6.58 -1.51 10.57
CA ASN A 114 -7.02 -2.90 10.61
C ASN A 114 -7.66 -3.35 9.32
N ARG A 115 -8.52 -2.51 8.75
CA ARG A 115 -9.15 -2.75 7.46
C ARG A 115 -8.12 -2.84 6.36
N ALA A 116 -7.15 -1.92 6.31
CA ALA A 116 -6.07 -1.97 5.34
C ALA A 116 -5.26 -3.28 5.43
N TYR A 117 -4.81 -3.62 6.65
CA TYR A 117 -3.92 -4.74 6.89
C TYR A 117 -4.55 -6.12 6.61
N TYR A 118 -5.80 -6.35 7.02
CA TYR A 118 -6.42 -7.68 6.92
C TYR A 118 -7.21 -7.92 5.63
N TYR A 119 -7.48 -6.89 4.83
CA TYR A 119 -8.36 -6.99 3.66
C TYR A 119 -7.65 -6.71 2.33
N GLY A 120 -6.35 -7.00 2.29
CA GLY A 120 -5.59 -7.17 1.05
C GLY A 120 -4.98 -5.92 0.45
N TYR A 121 -4.94 -4.81 1.19
CA TYR A 121 -4.22 -3.62 0.76
C TYR A 121 -2.72 -3.78 1.02
N GLY A 122 -1.90 -3.24 0.12
CA GLY A 122 -0.44 -3.24 0.23
C GLY A 122 0.14 -2.15 1.13
N GLY A 123 -0.71 -1.26 1.66
CA GLY A 123 -0.30 -0.19 2.55
C GLY A 123 -1.44 0.74 2.95
N ALA A 124 -1.19 1.56 3.96
CA ALA A 124 -2.11 2.57 4.47
C ALA A 124 -1.31 3.77 5.02
N TRP A 125 -1.59 4.97 4.52
CA TRP A 125 -0.96 6.22 4.99
C TRP A 125 -2.03 7.21 5.48
N SER A 126 -1.99 7.55 6.77
CA SER A 126 -2.92 8.50 7.38
C SER A 126 -2.58 9.94 7.02
N TRP A 127 -3.60 10.80 6.95
CA TRP A 127 -3.52 12.21 6.59
C TRP A 127 -3.74 13.14 7.79
N HIS A 128 -2.87 14.11 8.06
CA HIS A 128 -1.45 14.12 7.74
C HIS A 128 -0.64 14.52 8.96
N TYR A 129 0.66 14.16 8.99
CA TYR A 129 1.42 14.15 10.23
C TYR A 129 1.58 15.53 10.92
N SER A 130 1.66 16.62 10.15
CA SER A 130 1.73 17.98 10.72
C SER A 130 0.40 18.50 11.27
N GLY A 131 -0.72 17.79 11.06
CA GLY A 131 -1.98 18.03 11.78
C GLY A 131 -2.71 19.32 11.41
N GLY A 132 -2.51 19.85 10.20
CA GLY A 132 -3.09 21.13 9.75
C GLY A 132 -4.18 20.94 8.70
N GLY A 133 -4.97 21.99 8.46
CA GLY A 133 -5.95 21.98 7.35
C GLY A 133 -7.10 20.97 7.49
N ASP A 134 -7.93 20.96 6.45
CA ASP A 134 -9.17 20.17 6.45
C ASP A 134 -8.90 18.68 6.35
N GLY A 135 -9.61 17.90 7.17
CA GLY A 135 -9.57 16.45 7.15
C GLY A 135 -8.30 15.82 7.73
N SER A 136 -7.45 16.58 8.42
CA SER A 136 -6.25 16.04 9.06
C SER A 136 -6.52 15.49 10.45
N ASP A 137 -5.98 14.31 10.74
CA ASP A 137 -5.80 13.82 12.11
C ASP A 137 -4.66 14.55 12.83
N THR A 138 -4.68 14.53 14.16
CA THR A 138 -3.49 14.89 14.95
C THR A 138 -2.40 13.83 14.79
N SER A 139 -1.14 14.21 15.00
CA SER A 139 -0.02 13.25 15.04
C SER A 139 -0.22 12.17 16.12
N ALA A 140 -0.82 12.52 17.28
CA ALA A 140 -1.13 11.58 18.34
C ALA A 140 -2.15 10.50 17.91
N THR A 141 -3.19 10.89 17.17
CA THR A 141 -4.16 9.96 16.57
C THR A 141 -3.47 9.01 15.60
N GLN A 142 -2.66 9.55 14.68
CA GLN A 142 -1.95 8.75 13.68
C GLN A 142 -0.97 7.76 14.34
N MET A 143 -0.25 8.20 15.38
CA MET A 143 0.65 7.33 16.15
C MET A 143 -0.09 6.19 16.87
N THR A 144 -1.34 6.38 17.28
CA THR A 144 -2.17 5.29 17.83
C THR A 144 -2.40 4.20 16.78
N GLY A 145 -2.71 4.59 15.54
CA GLY A 145 -2.85 3.66 14.41
C GLY A 145 -1.54 2.94 14.05
N LEU A 146 -0.43 3.66 13.99
CA LEU A 146 0.88 3.06 13.70
C LEU A 146 1.34 2.07 14.78
N ARG A 147 1.10 2.38 16.07
CA ARG A 147 1.41 1.47 17.19
C ARG A 147 0.59 0.19 17.13
N TRP A 148 -0.63 0.24 16.61
CA TRP A 148 -1.44 -0.95 16.36
C TRP A 148 -0.79 -1.87 15.31
N LEU A 149 -0.13 -1.32 14.30
CA LEU A 149 0.57 -2.08 13.25
C LEU A 149 1.99 -2.55 13.62
N GLN A 150 2.68 -1.86 14.53
CA GLN A 150 4.15 -1.85 14.65
C GLN A 150 4.87 -3.21 14.69
N ASN A 151 4.22 -4.27 15.19
CA ASN A 151 4.79 -5.61 15.34
C ASN A 151 4.11 -6.66 14.46
N LYS A 152 3.24 -6.26 13.53
CA LYS A 152 2.51 -7.20 12.68
C LYS A 152 3.41 -7.81 11.61
N ASN A 153 3.18 -9.10 11.40
CA ASN A 153 3.96 -9.95 10.52
C ASN A 153 3.17 -11.20 10.13
N ASP A 154 2.01 -11.00 9.52
CA ASP A 154 1.13 -12.07 9.06
C ASP A 154 1.24 -12.14 7.53
N GLN A 155 2.02 -13.12 7.06
CA GLN A 155 2.32 -13.33 5.65
C GLN A 155 1.11 -13.77 4.81
N ASN A 156 0.00 -14.16 5.47
CA ASN A 156 -1.26 -14.48 4.78
C ASN A 156 -2.21 -13.27 4.73
N LYS A 157 -1.78 -12.11 5.25
CA LYS A 157 -2.55 -10.86 5.35
C LYS A 157 -1.70 -9.69 4.84
N GLY A 158 -1.52 -8.64 5.64
CA GLY A 158 -0.78 -7.43 5.26
C GLY A 158 0.75 -7.55 5.32
N GLY A 159 1.29 -8.73 5.64
CA GLY A 159 2.73 -8.98 5.62
C GLY A 159 3.49 -8.37 6.80
N CYS A 160 4.77 -8.08 6.58
CA CYS A 160 5.68 -7.57 7.62
C CYS A 160 5.68 -6.04 7.66
N VAL A 161 5.36 -5.47 8.81
CA VAL A 161 5.41 -4.01 9.03
C VAL A 161 6.79 -3.56 9.52
N LYS A 162 7.43 -4.36 10.37
CA LYS A 162 8.74 -4.03 10.95
C LYS A 162 9.88 -4.41 10.00
N ILE A 163 10.25 -3.46 9.14
CA ILE A 163 11.23 -3.64 8.07
C ILE A 163 12.65 -3.29 8.56
N ASN A 164 13.64 -4.05 8.10
CA ASN A 164 15.07 -3.78 8.18
C ASN A 164 15.58 -3.33 6.80
N LEU A 165 16.08 -2.09 6.73
CA LEU A 165 16.52 -1.48 5.47
C LEU A 165 18.00 -1.73 5.16
N ASN A 166 18.77 -2.33 6.06
CA ASN A 166 20.22 -2.50 5.93
C ASN A 166 20.64 -3.68 5.02
N GLY A 167 19.79 -4.11 4.10
CA GLY A 167 20.04 -5.27 3.21
C GLY A 167 20.02 -6.64 3.92
N GLY A 168 19.79 -6.67 5.24
CA GLY A 168 19.53 -7.90 5.98
C GLY A 168 18.13 -8.43 5.68
N THR A 169 17.93 -9.75 5.78
CA THR A 169 16.62 -10.37 5.58
C THR A 169 15.61 -9.78 6.57
N ASN A 170 14.54 -9.19 6.04
CA ASN A 170 13.34 -8.89 6.84
C ASN A 170 12.89 -10.21 7.45
N ARG A 171 12.89 -10.31 8.79
CA ARG A 171 12.40 -11.51 9.48
C ARG A 171 10.88 -11.50 9.43
N CYS A 172 10.35 -11.75 8.25
CA CYS A 172 8.93 -11.88 7.93
C CYS A 172 8.33 -13.22 8.42
N GLY A 173 9.08 -14.00 9.22
CA GLY A 173 8.61 -15.22 9.88
C GLY A 173 8.49 -15.00 11.39
N GLY A 174 7.28 -15.06 11.91
CA GLY A 174 7.05 -15.16 13.35
C GLY A 174 7.29 -16.58 13.86
N GLY A 175 8.11 -16.69 14.92
CA GLY A 175 7.92 -17.70 15.97
C GLY A 175 8.14 -19.18 15.62
N GLN A 176 9.40 -19.59 15.49
CA GLN A 176 9.96 -20.73 16.24
C GLN A 176 11.48 -20.69 16.10
N ARG A 177 12.18 -20.37 17.20
CA ARG A 177 13.57 -20.84 17.36
C ARG A 177 13.48 -22.35 17.44
N VAL A 178 13.62 -23.06 16.31
CA VAL A 178 14.07 -24.45 16.37
C VAL A 178 15.53 -24.36 16.79
N GLU A 179 15.74 -24.50 18.09
CA GLU A 179 17.03 -24.69 18.70
C GLU A 179 17.70 -25.88 17.99
N ARG A 180 18.62 -25.62 17.05
CA ARG A 180 19.54 -26.67 16.56
C ARG A 180 20.48 -27.03 17.71
N ARG A 181 19.96 -27.75 18.71
CA ARG A 181 20.79 -28.48 19.65
C ARG A 181 21.44 -29.64 18.90
N ARG A 182 22.73 -29.45 18.60
CA ARG A 182 23.78 -30.45 18.84
C ARG A 182 23.60 -31.79 18.11
N LEU A 183 24.00 -31.80 16.83
CA LEU A 183 24.34 -33.04 16.08
C LEU A 183 25.86 -33.13 15.79
N GLU A 184 26.70 -32.58 16.66
CA GLU A 184 28.17 -32.70 16.58
C GLU A 184 28.79 -33.43 17.79
N ARG A 185 28.02 -34.30 18.46
CA ARG A 185 28.59 -35.27 19.41
C ARG A 185 27.96 -36.63 19.21
N LYS A 186 28.34 -37.33 18.15
CA LYS A 186 28.26 -38.80 18.04
C LYS A 186 29.10 -39.36 16.88
N LEU A 187 30.27 -38.77 16.60
CA LEU A 187 31.28 -39.33 15.70
C LEU A 187 32.69 -39.39 16.33
N SER A 188 32.80 -39.41 17.67
CA SER A 188 34.08 -39.69 18.36
C SER A 188 34.03 -40.90 19.29
N SER A 189 33.14 -41.87 19.05
CA SER A 189 33.16 -43.18 19.74
C SER A 189 33.54 -44.33 18.81
N SER A 190 34.50 -44.08 17.93
CA SER A 190 35.20 -45.12 17.20
C SER A 190 36.70 -44.84 17.24
N ARG A 191 37.29 -45.17 18.39
CA ARG A 191 38.65 -45.68 18.60
C ARG A 191 38.78 -46.10 20.06
#